data_AF-A0A2V7HXE6-F1
#
_entry.id   AF-A0A2V7HXE6-F1
#
_cell.length_a   1.000
_cell.length_b   1.000
_cell.length_c   1.000
_cell.angle_alpha   90.00
_cell.angle_beta   90.00
_cell.angle_gamma   90.00
#
_symmetry.space_group_name_H-M   'P 1'
#
loop_
_entity.id
_entity.type
_entity.pdbx_description
1 polymer ?
#
loop_
_entity_poly.entity_id
_entity_poly.type
_entity_poly.pdbx_seq_one_letter_code
_entity_poly.pdbx_strand_id
1 'polypeptide(L)' 'MAPPIRVLIAKVGLDGHDRGVKIVARALRDAGMDVVYTGLHRTPEEVVAAAV' A
#
# COMPACT_ATOMS: atom_id res chain seq x y z
N MET A 1 3.97 18.26 -15.96
CA MET A 1 4.21 17.79 -14.58
C MET A 1 4.61 16.32 -14.65
N ALA A 2 5.57 15.89 -13.83
CA ALA A 2 5.86 14.46 -13.70
C ALA A 2 4.64 13.74 -13.09
N PRO A 3 4.37 12.46 -13.46
CA PRO A 3 3.33 11.68 -12.82
C PRO A 3 3.59 11.56 -11.31
N PRO A 4 2.54 11.49 -10.47
CA PRO A 4 2.70 11.33 -9.04
C PRO A 4 3.44 10.02 -8.72
N ILE A 5 4.23 10.02 -7.64
CA ILE A 5 4.84 8.80 -7.14
C ILE A 5 3.71 7.85 -6.73
N ARG A 6 3.74 6.62 -7.27
CA ARG A 6 2.81 5.55 -6.92
C ARG A 6 3.41 4.70 -5.81
N VAL A 7 2.64 4.42 -4.77
CA VAL A 7 3.06 3.61 -3.63
C VAL A 7 2.07 2.47 -3.40
N LEU A 8 2.57 1.24 -3.49
CA LEU A 8 1.84 0.05 -3.07
C LEU A 8 2.13 -0.24 -1.60
N ILE A 9 1.09 -0.43 -0.80
CA ILE A 9 1.19 -0.81 0.60
C ILE A 9 0.45 -2.13 0.79
N ALA A 10 1.17 -3.13 1.30
CA ALA A 10 0.67 -4.49 1.44
C ALA A 10 1.03 -5.14 2.78
N LYS A 11 0.23 -6.14 3.14
CA LYS A 11 0.39 -6.96 4.35
C LYS A 11 0.28 -8.43 3.93
N VAL A 12 1.40 -9.13 4.05
CA VAL A 12 1.55 -10.49 3.52
C VAL A 12 1.27 -11.53 4.61
N GLY A 13 0.62 -12.64 4.25
CA GLY A 13 0.42 -13.78 5.15
C GLY A 13 -0.57 -13.49 6.29
N LEU A 14 -0.22 -13.82 7.54
CA LEU A 14 -1.14 -13.68 8.69
C LEU A 14 -1.02 -12.32 9.41
N ASP A 15 -0.36 -11.35 8.79
CA ASP A 15 -0.08 -10.07 9.43
C ASP A 15 -1.34 -9.18 9.50
N GLY A 16 -1.98 -9.16 10.68
CA GLY A 16 -3.15 -8.35 10.99
C GLY A 16 -2.87 -6.95 11.53
N HIS A 17 -1.60 -6.51 11.60
CA HIS A 17 -1.27 -5.19 12.13
C HIS A 17 -1.64 -4.09 11.14
N ASP A 18 -2.72 -3.36 11.44
CA ASP A 18 -3.36 -2.45 10.47
C ASP A 18 -3.27 -0.95 10.84
N ARG A 19 -3.05 -0.62 12.12
CA ARG A 19 -3.05 0.80 12.54
C ARG A 19 -1.93 1.61 11.88
N GLY A 20 -0.70 1.10 11.91
CA GLY A 20 0.46 1.80 11.35
C GLY A 20 0.35 1.96 9.84
N VAL A 21 -0.11 0.92 9.14
CA VAL A 21 -0.22 0.91 7.68
C VAL A 21 -1.23 1.94 7.18
N LYS A 22 -2.35 2.10 7.88
CA LYS A 22 -3.37 3.11 7.57
C LYS A 22 -2.88 4.54 7.80
N ILE A 23 -2.10 4.78 8.85
CA ILE A 23 -1.53 6.11 9.14
C ILE A 23 -0.53 6.50 8.04
N VAL A 24 0.38 5.58 7.67
CA VAL A 24 1.35 5.82 6.59
C VAL A 24 0.64 6.05 5.26
N ALA A 25 -0.37 5.23 4.93
CA ALA A 25 -1.15 5.39 3.71
C ALA A 25 -1.82 6.77 3.63
N ARG A 26 -2.35 7.26 4.76
CA ARG A 26 -2.95 8.60 4.81
C ARG A 26 -1.91 9.70 4.61
N ALA A 27 -0.78 9.63 5.33
CA ALA A 27 0.28 10.63 5.23
C ALA A 27 0.86 10.75 3.81
N LEU A 28 1.05 9.61 3.12
CA LEU A 28 1.53 9.60 1.74
C LEU A 28 0.52 10.21 0.75
N ARG A 29 -0.78 9.97 0.94
CA ARG A 29 -1.83 10.63 0.15
C ARG A 29 -1.88 12.13 0.39
N ASP A 30 -1.78 12.55 1.65
CA ASP A 30 -1.73 13.98 2.01
C ASP A 30 -0.49 14.67 1.41
N ALA A 31 0.59 13.92 1.16
CA ALA A 31 1.79 14.38 0.46
C ALA A 31 1.69 14.36 -1.09
N GLY A 32 0.53 13.99 -1.65
CA GLY A 32 0.28 14.00 -3.09
C GLY A 32 0.68 12.74 -3.86
N MET A 33 0.96 11.64 -3.16
CA MET A 33 1.25 10.34 -3.79
C MET A 33 -0.04 9.58 -4.13
N ASP A 34 0.02 8.76 -5.18
CA ASP A 34 -1.03 7.79 -5.52
C ASP A 34 -0.80 6.50 -4.73
N VAL A 35 -1.63 6.26 -3.71
CA VAL A 35 -1.42 5.19 -2.73
C VAL A 35 -2.46 4.07 -2.87
N VAL A 36 -1.99 2.89 -3.25
CA VAL A 36 -2.76 1.66 -3.34
C VAL A 36 -2.53 0.83 -2.07
N TYR A 37 -3.59 0.57 -1.31
CA TYR A 37 -3.54 -0.31 -0.14
C TYR A 37 -4.28 -1.61 -0.45
N THR A 38 -3.58 -2.74 -0.37
CA THR A 38 -4.12 -4.07 -0.76
C THR A 38 -4.93 -4.76 0.32
N GLY A 39 -5.01 -4.19 1.52
CA GLY A 39 -5.66 -4.83 2.67
C GLY A 39 -4.75 -5.80 3.41
N LEU A 40 -5.37 -6.61 4.27
CA LEU A 40 -4.69 -7.62 5.09
C LEU A 40 -4.62 -8.97 4.36
N HIS A 41 -3.67 -9.77 4.78
CA HIS A 41 -3.55 -11.18 4.42
C HIS A 41 -3.47 -11.46 2.92
N ARG A 42 -2.62 -10.73 2.22
CA ARG A 42 -2.31 -10.99 0.80
C ARG A 42 -1.24 -12.05 0.65
N THR A 43 -1.25 -12.80 -0.44
CA THR A 43 -0.09 -13.64 -0.81
C THR A 43 1.00 -12.78 -1.47
N PRO A 44 2.27 -13.22 -1.46
CA PRO A 44 3.32 -12.54 -2.20
C PRO A 44 2.97 -12.33 -3.69
N GLU A 45 2.34 -13.32 -4.32
CA GLU A 45 1.95 -13.27 -5.74
C GLU A 45 0.89 -12.20 -6.00
N GLU A 46 -0.11 -12.06 -5.12
CA GLU A 46 -1.11 -10.99 -5.20
C GLU A 46 -0.47 -9.60 -5.07
N VAL A 47 0.54 -9.45 -4.19
CA VAL A 47 1.25 -8.18 -4.01
C VAL A 47 2.08 -7.82 -5.24
N VAL A 48 2.78 -8.80 -5.83
CA VAL A 48 3.54 -8.59 -7.07
C VAL A 48 2.60 -8.21 -8.22
N ALA A 49 1.47 -8.90 -8.37
CA ALA A 49 0.48 -8.60 -9.39
C ALA A 49 -0.13 -7.20 -9.25
N ALA A 50 -0.25 -6.69 -8.02
CA ALA A 50 -0.74 -5.33 -7.75
C ALA A 50 0.33 -4.24 -7.97
N ALA A 51 1.61 -4.61 -8.08
CA ALA A 51 2.72 -3.67 -8.21
C ALA A 51 3.05 -3.30 -9.67
N VAL A 52 2.56 -4.08 -10.63
CA VAL A 52 2.80 -3.92 -12.09
C VAL A 52 1.61 -3.24 -12.77
#